data_AF-A0AAN8G3E3-F1
#
_entry.id   AF-A0AAN8G3E3-F1
#
_cell.length_a   1.000
_cell.length_b   1.000
_cell.length_c   1.000
_cell.angle_alpha   90.00
_cell.angle_beta   90.00
_cell.angle_gamma   90.00
#
_symmetry.space_group_name_H-M   'P 1'
#
loop_
_entity.id
_entity.type
_entity.pdbx_description
1 polymer ?
#
loop_
_entity_poly.entity_id
_entity_poly.type
_entity_poly.pdbx_seq_one_letter_code
_entity_poly.pdbx_strand_id
1 'polypeptide(L)'
;MADLNHRPYYDFGEGVNFTRTSLILLICVAIAAVTRYAFLTSVITCWTPAEFTENHVTYTHHTCWSQDIFIVVNTSAIILPESEKTTRAFHKFIPTLLTFIMLGFQIPRAFNIITNIFLDTEIERLRGDMCTDPRQYEVQELADAIKEDVDRNRVIRFMIQFFVKILVGLNIIIQMFFVKCYFLDSLRKSEVTPVFIFPKTIRCQFPLRQMQNVRDYTLQCSMPINYLYEQFIYIFWFWILGVGIVTGLVFIDQLASLVIPLLVRHRSCGISQRGF
;
A
#
# COMPACT_ATOMS: atom_id res chain seq x y z
N MET A 1 -18.76 29.34 -32.74
CA MET A 1 -18.43 29.56 -31.30
C MET A 1 -19.10 28.46 -30.49
N ALA A 2 -18.55 27.26 -30.55
CA ALA A 2 -18.82 26.22 -29.58
C ALA A 2 -17.55 26.14 -28.75
N ASP A 3 -17.67 26.43 -27.46
CA ASP A 3 -16.60 26.31 -26.48
C ASP A 3 -16.14 24.84 -26.46
N LEU A 4 -15.14 24.51 -27.28
CA LEU A 4 -14.29 23.34 -27.15
C LEU A 4 -13.43 23.58 -25.92
N ASN A 5 -14.09 23.56 -24.78
CA ASN A 5 -13.51 23.39 -23.47
C ASN A 5 -12.97 21.95 -23.47
N HIS A 6 -11.82 21.78 -24.12
CA HIS A 6 -11.03 20.56 -24.15
C HIS A 6 -10.49 20.42 -22.72
N ARG A 7 -11.39 20.07 -21.79
CA ARG A 7 -11.00 19.65 -20.47
C ARG A 7 -10.02 18.51 -20.71
N PRO A 8 -8.79 18.60 -20.16
CA PRO A 8 -7.90 17.47 -20.17
C PRO A 8 -8.72 16.30 -19.65
N TYR A 9 -8.83 15.23 -20.44
CA TYR A 9 -9.40 13.95 -20.01
C TYR A 9 -8.41 13.32 -19.00
N TYR A 10 -8.02 14.09 -18.00
CA TYR A 10 -7.49 13.64 -16.76
C TYR A 10 -8.72 13.27 -15.96
N ASP A 11 -8.94 11.98 -15.74
CA ASP A 11 -9.88 11.52 -14.73
C ASP A 11 -9.44 12.09 -13.37
N PHE A 12 -9.92 13.29 -13.07
CA PHE A 12 -9.67 14.02 -11.84
C PHE A 12 -10.13 13.20 -10.62
N GLY A 13 -11.04 12.25 -10.83
CA GLY A 13 -11.50 11.30 -9.81
C GLY A 13 -10.46 10.26 -9.37
N GLU A 14 -9.51 9.88 -10.24
CA GLU A 14 -8.58 8.76 -9.96
C GLU A 14 -7.30 9.18 -9.26
N GLY A 15 -6.65 10.25 -9.75
CA GLY A 15 -5.41 10.74 -9.17
C GLY A 15 -5.59 11.29 -7.74
N VAL A 16 -6.80 11.77 -7.44
CA VAL A 16 -7.15 12.41 -6.18
C VAL A 16 -7.41 11.40 -5.07
N ASN A 17 -8.04 10.25 -5.36
CA ASN A 17 -8.39 9.28 -4.33
C ASN A 17 -7.16 8.56 -3.78
N PHE A 18 -6.31 7.98 -4.64
CA PHE A 18 -5.17 7.18 -4.19
C PHE A 18 -4.07 8.02 -3.51
N THR A 19 -3.82 9.22 -4.03
CA THR A 19 -2.83 10.15 -3.44
C THR A 19 -3.29 10.66 -2.08
N ARG A 20 -4.58 11.01 -1.94
CA ARG A 20 -5.12 11.48 -0.66
C ARG A 20 -5.23 10.36 0.36
N THR A 21 -5.70 9.18 -0.03
CA THR A 21 -5.84 8.04 0.90
C THR A 21 -4.48 7.54 1.39
N SER A 22 -3.47 7.46 0.52
CA SER A 22 -2.10 7.08 0.91
C SER A 22 -1.44 8.13 1.83
N LEU A 23 -1.67 9.43 1.57
CA LEU A 23 -1.18 10.51 2.41
C LEU A 23 -1.84 10.53 3.78
N ILE A 24 -3.14 10.24 3.89
CA ILE A 24 -3.84 10.07 5.16
C ILE A 24 -3.21 8.93 5.97
N LEU A 25 -2.96 7.77 5.34
CA LEU A 25 -2.28 6.67 6.04
C LEU A 25 -0.86 7.03 6.50
N LEU A 26 -0.09 7.72 5.67
CA LEU A 26 1.24 8.18 6.03
C LEU A 26 1.21 9.15 7.22
N ILE A 27 0.24 10.05 7.25
CA ILE A 27 0.00 10.94 8.40
C ILE A 27 -0.37 10.11 9.64
N CYS A 28 -1.27 9.13 9.53
CA CYS A 28 -1.63 8.27 10.66
C CYS A 28 -0.43 7.47 11.20
N VAL A 29 0.42 6.93 10.32
CA VAL A 29 1.67 6.25 10.71
C VAL A 29 2.65 7.23 11.35
N ALA A 30 2.82 8.42 10.80
CA ALA A 30 3.69 9.45 11.33
C ALA A 30 3.23 9.90 12.73
N ILE A 31 1.92 10.13 12.92
CA ILE A 31 1.34 10.45 14.23
C ILE A 31 1.61 9.30 15.21
N ALA A 32 1.32 8.05 14.83
CA ALA A 32 1.56 6.90 15.70
C ALA A 32 3.05 6.75 16.08
N ALA A 33 3.95 7.01 15.13
CA ALA A 33 5.40 7.00 15.36
C ALA A 33 5.84 8.13 16.29
N VAL A 34 5.32 9.34 16.11
CA VAL A 34 5.58 10.51 16.95
C VAL A 34 5.03 10.31 18.36
N THR A 35 3.79 9.85 18.50
CA THR A 35 3.21 9.49 19.79
C THR A 35 4.05 8.44 20.49
N ARG A 36 4.52 7.41 19.77
CA ARG A 36 5.45 6.43 20.34
C ARG A 36 6.77 7.06 20.78
N TYR A 37 7.38 7.89 19.96
CA TYR A 37 8.67 8.51 20.26
C TYR A 37 8.57 9.49 21.44
N ALA A 38 7.47 10.23 21.52
CA ALA A 38 7.25 11.23 22.57
C ALA A 38 6.86 10.62 23.93
N PHE A 39 6.16 9.49 23.94
CA PHE A 39 5.58 8.93 25.18
C PHE A 39 6.18 7.60 25.64
N LEU A 40 6.92 6.86 24.79
CA LEU A 40 7.55 5.59 25.17
C LEU A 40 9.07 5.72 25.22
N THR A 41 9.65 5.39 26.38
CA THR A 41 11.10 5.43 26.65
C THR A 41 11.88 4.32 25.94
N SER A 42 11.30 3.14 25.72
CA SER A 42 11.97 2.03 25.01
C SER A 42 11.01 1.16 24.18
N VAL A 43 11.54 0.46 23.17
CA VAL A 43 10.78 -0.48 22.30
C VAL A 43 10.41 -1.76 23.04
N ILE A 44 11.33 -2.21 23.90
CA ILE A 44 11.22 -3.37 24.76
C ILE A 44 11.48 -2.94 26.20
N THR A 45 10.67 -3.44 27.12
CA THR A 45 10.82 -3.21 28.55
C THR A 45 10.95 -4.56 29.25
N CYS A 46 12.05 -4.77 29.96
CA CYS A 46 12.34 -6.02 30.65
C CYS A 46 12.27 -5.82 32.16
N TRP A 47 11.77 -6.82 32.87
CA TRP A 47 11.80 -6.88 34.33
C TRP A 47 13.21 -7.25 34.80
N THR A 48 14.07 -6.24 34.97
CA THR A 48 15.46 -6.41 35.42
C THR A 48 15.58 -6.46 36.95
N PRO A 49 16.57 -7.18 37.52
CA PRO A 49 16.84 -7.16 38.96
C PRO A 49 17.14 -5.75 39.48
N ALA A 50 16.84 -5.49 40.75
CA ALA A 50 17.04 -4.18 41.38
C ALA A 50 18.51 -3.75 41.48
N GLU A 51 19.45 -4.69 41.36
CA GLU A 51 20.90 -4.43 41.39
C GLU A 51 21.45 -3.82 40.09
N PHE A 52 20.66 -3.83 39.01
CA PHE A 52 21.12 -3.34 37.70
C PHE A 52 21.16 -1.82 37.68
N THR A 53 22.31 -1.27 37.28
CA THR A 53 22.45 0.17 36.99
C THR A 53 21.70 0.53 35.71
N GLU A 54 21.44 1.80 35.47
CA GLU A 54 20.76 2.28 34.26
C GLU A 54 21.45 1.81 32.96
N ASN A 55 22.79 1.75 32.97
CA ASN A 55 23.57 1.21 31.85
C ASN A 55 23.35 -0.31 31.66
N HIS A 56 23.24 -1.07 32.76
CA HIS A 56 22.95 -2.51 32.69
C HIS A 56 21.53 -2.77 32.18
N VAL A 57 20.55 -1.95 32.58
CA VAL A 57 19.17 -2.02 32.07
C VAL A 57 19.14 -1.74 30.56
N THR A 58 19.83 -0.69 30.12
CA THR A 58 19.92 -0.32 28.70
C THR A 58 20.60 -1.42 27.88
N TYR A 59 21.73 -1.96 28.36
CA TYR A 59 22.41 -3.11 27.73
C TYR A 59 21.50 -4.34 27.63
N THR A 60 20.76 -4.63 28.69
CA THR A 60 19.81 -5.76 28.74
C THR A 60 18.71 -5.59 27.70
N HIS A 61 18.13 -4.40 27.59
CA HIS A 61 17.12 -4.10 26.57
C HIS A 61 17.66 -4.30 25.15
N HIS A 62 18.88 -3.83 24.86
CA HIS A 62 19.50 -4.03 23.54
C HIS A 62 19.83 -5.49 23.25
N THR A 63 20.39 -6.20 24.23
CA THR A 63 20.71 -7.63 24.11
C THR A 63 19.46 -8.44 23.85
N CYS A 64 18.40 -8.23 24.65
CA CYS A 64 17.12 -8.91 24.46
C CYS A 64 16.46 -8.54 23.14
N TRP A 65 16.48 -7.28 22.71
CA TRP A 65 15.94 -6.91 21.40
C TRP A 65 16.68 -7.60 20.25
N SER A 66 17.99 -7.80 20.38
CA SER A 66 18.83 -8.35 19.30
C SER A 66 18.74 -9.87 19.15
N GLN A 67 18.19 -10.62 20.12
CA GLN A 67 18.13 -12.09 20.02
C GLN A 67 17.26 -12.56 18.85
N ASP A 68 17.63 -13.67 18.21
CA ASP A 68 16.92 -14.23 17.06
C ASP A 68 15.76 -15.14 17.46
N ILE A 69 15.78 -15.62 18.69
CA ILE A 69 14.88 -16.63 19.21
C ILE A 69 14.37 -16.17 20.57
N PHE A 70 13.07 -16.30 20.78
CA PHE A 70 12.41 -15.96 22.04
C PHE A 70 11.47 -17.06 22.47
N ILE A 71 11.34 -17.20 23.79
CA ILE A 71 10.32 -18.05 24.40
C ILE A 71 9.08 -17.20 24.62
N VAL A 72 7.97 -17.54 23.97
CA VAL A 72 6.70 -16.82 24.15
C VAL A 72 6.01 -17.34 25.40
N VAL A 73 5.69 -16.42 26.31
CA VAL A 73 4.98 -16.73 27.56
C VAL A 73 3.50 -16.49 27.36
N ASN A 74 2.68 -17.52 27.54
CA ASN A 74 1.23 -17.35 27.57
C ASN A 74 0.77 -17.15 29.02
N THR A 75 0.59 -15.90 29.42
CA THR A 75 0.19 -15.52 30.79
C THR A 75 -1.26 -15.88 31.15
N SER A 76 -2.04 -16.47 30.22
CA SER A 76 -3.44 -16.84 30.45
C SER A 76 -3.65 -18.26 31.00
N ALA A 77 -2.62 -19.11 31.05
CA ALA A 77 -2.72 -20.48 31.56
C ALA A 77 -2.18 -20.56 32.99
N ILE A 78 -3.08 -20.49 33.98
CA ILE A 78 -2.75 -20.54 35.41
C ILE A 78 -2.39 -21.96 35.89
N ILE A 79 -2.60 -23.01 35.07
CA ILE A 79 -2.47 -24.40 35.51
C ILE A 79 -1.95 -25.25 34.34
N LEU A 80 -0.73 -25.77 34.47
CA LEU A 80 0.01 -26.77 33.65
C LEU A 80 1.35 -26.21 33.12
N PRO A 81 2.40 -27.05 33.08
CA PRO A 81 3.72 -26.65 32.62
C PRO A 81 3.57 -26.10 31.21
N GLU A 82 3.91 -24.84 31.13
CA GLU A 82 3.82 -23.97 29.98
C GLU A 82 4.42 -24.67 28.76
N SER A 83 3.63 -24.78 27.67
CA SER A 83 4.20 -25.05 26.36
C SER A 83 5.03 -23.82 25.99
N GLU A 84 6.30 -23.81 26.42
CA GLU A 84 7.29 -22.83 25.99
C GLU A 84 7.46 -22.99 24.49
N LYS A 85 6.76 -22.14 23.74
CA LYS A 85 6.85 -22.10 22.28
C LYS A 85 7.96 -21.16 21.91
N THR A 86 9.00 -21.73 21.32
CA THR A 86 10.14 -21.01 20.77
C THR A 86 9.77 -20.44 19.40
N THR A 87 9.81 -19.11 19.26
CA THR A 87 9.54 -18.41 17.99
C THR A 87 10.77 -17.64 17.52
N ARG A 88 10.87 -17.42 16.21
CA ARG A 88 11.88 -16.53 15.63
C ARG A 88 11.44 -15.06 15.73
N ALA A 89 12.43 -14.17 15.81
CA ALA A 89 12.29 -12.73 15.92
C ALA A 89 11.79 -12.00 14.65
N PHE A 90 10.66 -12.42 14.08
CA PHE A 90 10.12 -11.79 12.85
C PHE A 90 9.70 -10.33 13.05
N HIS A 91 9.40 -9.93 14.28
CA HIS A 91 8.92 -8.58 14.57
C HIS A 91 9.90 -7.47 14.14
N LYS A 92 11.20 -7.76 14.08
CA LYS A 92 12.25 -6.84 13.61
C LYS A 92 12.08 -6.43 12.15
N PHE A 93 11.49 -7.29 11.32
CA PHE A 93 11.32 -7.08 9.89
C PHE A 93 9.99 -6.42 9.53
N ILE A 94 9.08 -6.26 10.49
CA ILE A 94 7.76 -5.63 10.24
C ILE A 94 7.90 -4.23 9.61
N PRO A 95 8.75 -3.31 10.12
CA PRO A 95 8.85 -1.95 9.57
C PRO A 95 9.38 -1.92 8.14
N THR A 96 10.37 -2.76 7.83
CA THR A 96 10.92 -2.89 6.48
C THR A 96 9.89 -3.46 5.52
N LEU A 97 9.17 -4.50 5.94
CA LEU A 97 8.12 -5.10 5.13
C LEU A 97 6.98 -4.11 4.85
N LEU A 98 6.54 -3.36 5.86
CA LEU A 98 5.54 -2.30 5.69
C LEU A 98 5.99 -1.23 4.71
N THR A 99 7.27 -0.84 4.75
CA THR A 99 7.84 0.10 3.77
C THR A 99 7.73 -0.44 2.34
N PHE A 100 8.06 -1.70 2.11
CA PHE A 100 7.93 -2.32 0.79
C PHE A 100 6.47 -2.37 0.29
N ILE A 101 5.51 -2.65 1.18
CA ILE A 101 4.09 -2.62 0.83
C ILE A 101 3.67 -1.21 0.39
N MET A 102 4.08 -0.18 1.13
CA MET A 102 3.78 1.22 0.79
C MET A 102 4.45 1.66 -0.53
N LEU A 103 5.68 1.23 -0.79
CA LEU A 103 6.35 1.47 -2.07
C LEU A 103 5.64 0.77 -3.22
N GLY A 104 5.18 -0.47 -3.01
CA GLY A 104 4.38 -1.22 -4.00
C GLY A 104 3.14 -0.45 -4.43
N PHE A 105 2.51 0.28 -3.51
CA PHE A 105 1.39 1.17 -3.83
C PHE A 105 1.78 2.39 -4.69
N GLN A 106 3.01 2.90 -4.63
CA GLN A 106 3.42 4.05 -5.43
C GLN A 106 3.74 3.71 -6.90
N ILE A 107 4.03 2.44 -7.21
CA ILE A 107 4.46 2.01 -8.56
C ILE A 107 3.42 2.37 -9.64
N PRO A 108 2.12 2.05 -9.48
CA PRO A 108 1.15 2.38 -10.51
C PRO A 108 0.95 3.90 -10.71
N ARG A 109 1.15 4.69 -9.65
CA ARG A 109 1.10 6.16 -9.74
C ARG A 109 2.28 6.70 -10.54
N ALA A 110 3.49 6.25 -10.23
CA ALA A 110 4.68 6.64 -10.97
C ALA A 110 4.53 6.29 -12.46
N PHE A 111 4.05 5.09 -12.75
CA PHE A 111 3.78 4.65 -14.11
C PHE A 111 2.75 5.55 -14.82
N ASN A 112 1.60 5.85 -14.19
CA ASN A 112 0.56 6.71 -14.76
C ASN A 112 1.08 8.13 -15.07
N ILE A 113 1.88 8.72 -14.17
CA ILE A 113 2.48 10.04 -14.40
C ILE A 113 3.41 10.01 -15.61
N ILE A 114 4.30 9.01 -15.67
CA ILE A 114 5.26 8.87 -16.77
C ILE A 114 4.54 8.72 -18.11
N THR A 115 3.51 7.86 -18.17
CA THR A 115 2.77 7.65 -19.42
C THR A 115 2.01 8.89 -19.87
N ASN A 116 1.42 9.65 -18.94
CA ASN A 116 0.69 10.88 -19.29
C ASN A 116 1.62 11.98 -19.80
N ILE A 117 2.79 12.17 -19.17
CA ILE A 117 3.79 13.15 -19.63
C ILE A 117 4.21 12.85 -21.07
N PHE A 118 4.52 11.59 -21.37
CA PHE A 118 4.93 11.18 -22.72
C PHE A 118 3.82 11.42 -23.75
N LEU A 119 2.57 11.10 -23.38
CA LEU A 119 1.39 11.29 -24.24
C LEU A 119 1.00 12.76 -24.46
N ASP A 120 1.23 13.64 -23.48
CA ASP A 120 0.90 15.07 -23.58
C ASP A 120 1.93 15.85 -24.39
N THR A 121 3.23 15.52 -24.29
CA THR A 121 4.29 16.16 -25.09
C THR A 121 4.09 16.01 -26.59
N GLU A 122 3.48 14.92 -27.04
CA GLU A 122 3.23 14.68 -28.46
C GLU A 122 2.08 15.55 -29.01
N ILE A 123 1.06 15.84 -28.18
CA ILE A 123 -0.06 16.71 -28.57
C ILE A 123 0.37 18.18 -28.66
N GLU A 124 1.22 18.65 -27.74
CA GLU A 124 1.72 20.03 -27.77
C GLU A 124 2.58 20.32 -29.01
N ARG A 125 3.36 19.33 -29.48
CA ARG A 125 4.12 19.45 -30.74
C ARG A 125 3.22 19.67 -31.95
N LEU A 126 2.18 18.84 -32.09
CA LEU A 126 1.18 18.96 -33.16
C LEU A 126 0.42 20.29 -33.10
N ARG A 127 0.20 20.85 -31.91
CA ARG A 127 -0.43 22.16 -31.72
C ARG A 127 0.51 23.32 -32.09
N GLY A 128 1.80 23.19 -31.85
CA GLY A 128 2.81 24.22 -32.18
C GLY A 128 2.87 24.52 -33.67
N ASP A 129 2.69 23.50 -34.52
CA ASP A 129 2.67 23.64 -35.98
C ASP A 129 1.39 24.33 -36.52
N MET A 130 0.32 24.41 -35.72
CA MET A 130 -0.97 25.02 -36.12
C MET A 130 -1.03 26.55 -36.05
N CYS A 131 -0.02 27.23 -35.50
CA CYS A 131 -0.07 28.68 -35.28
C CYS A 131 0.42 29.54 -36.47
N THR A 132 0.61 28.95 -37.65
CA THR A 132 1.04 29.67 -38.86
C THR A 132 -0.02 29.62 -39.97
N ASP A 133 -0.71 30.76 -40.15
CA ASP A 133 -1.44 31.28 -41.32
C ASP A 133 -2.97 31.01 -41.51
N PRO A 134 -3.75 32.01 -42.01
CA PRO A 134 -5.21 31.98 -42.09
C PRO A 134 -5.74 31.74 -43.52
N ARG A 135 -6.09 30.51 -43.88
CA ARG A 135 -6.94 30.21 -45.06
C ARG A 135 -7.97 29.12 -44.77
N GLN A 136 -9.22 29.54 -44.51
CA GLN A 136 -10.32 28.76 -43.92
C GLN A 136 -10.87 27.56 -44.73
N TYR A 137 -10.46 27.38 -45.99
CA TYR A 137 -10.86 26.22 -46.83
C TYR A 137 -9.91 25.03 -46.64
N GLU A 138 -8.60 25.27 -46.55
CA GLU A 138 -7.59 24.26 -46.14
C GLU A 138 -7.81 23.80 -44.69
N VAL A 139 -8.37 24.68 -43.86
CA VAL A 139 -8.65 24.44 -42.44
C VAL A 139 -9.67 23.32 -42.22
N GLN A 140 -10.55 23.03 -43.17
CA GLN A 140 -11.61 22.03 -42.98
C GLN A 140 -11.09 20.60 -43.24
N GLU A 141 -10.31 20.39 -44.29
CA GLU A 141 -9.61 19.12 -44.57
C GLU A 141 -8.54 18.85 -43.50
N LEU A 142 -7.82 19.90 -43.08
CA LEU A 142 -6.86 19.81 -41.98
C LEU A 142 -7.54 19.56 -40.62
N ALA A 143 -8.72 20.14 -40.38
CA ALA A 143 -9.50 19.88 -39.16
C ALA A 143 -9.98 18.42 -39.09
N ASP A 144 -10.33 17.82 -40.23
CA ASP A 144 -10.67 16.40 -40.30
C ASP A 144 -9.45 15.50 -40.04
N ALA A 145 -8.28 15.85 -40.60
CA ALA A 145 -7.01 15.15 -40.30
C ALA A 145 -6.60 15.27 -38.82
N ILE A 146 -6.74 16.46 -38.21
CA ILE A 146 -6.49 16.68 -36.78
C ILE A 146 -7.47 15.89 -35.92
N LYS A 147 -8.75 15.83 -36.31
CA LYS A 147 -9.76 15.07 -35.58
C LYS A 147 -9.45 13.58 -35.58
N GLU A 148 -8.96 13.05 -36.70
CA GLU A 148 -8.52 11.66 -36.83
C GLU A 148 -7.27 11.38 -35.97
N ASP A 149 -6.33 12.32 -35.90
CA ASP A 149 -5.15 12.22 -35.03
C ASP A 149 -5.48 12.34 -33.53
N VAL A 150 -6.42 13.21 -33.16
CA VAL A 150 -6.92 13.35 -31.79
C VAL A 150 -7.70 12.10 -31.37
N ASP A 151 -8.52 11.52 -32.25
CA ASP A 151 -9.25 10.28 -31.97
C ASP A 151 -8.32 9.06 -31.90
N ARG A 152 -7.28 8.98 -32.74
CA ARG A 152 -6.23 7.93 -32.64
C ARG A 152 -5.49 8.01 -31.31
N ASN A 153 -5.10 9.22 -30.90
CA ASN A 153 -4.45 9.44 -29.61
C ASN A 153 -5.39 9.18 -28.42
N ARG A 154 -6.69 9.44 -28.57
CA ARG A 154 -7.71 9.09 -27.56
C ARG A 154 -7.78 7.58 -27.32
N VAL A 155 -7.75 6.76 -28.38
CA VAL A 155 -7.78 5.29 -28.24
C VAL A 155 -6.51 4.79 -27.54
N ILE A 156 -5.33 5.30 -27.91
CA ILE A 156 -4.05 4.91 -27.29
C ILE A 156 -4.06 5.27 -25.78
N ARG A 157 -4.49 6.49 -25.43
CA ARG A 157 -4.64 6.92 -24.02
C ARG A 157 -5.57 5.99 -23.25
N PHE A 158 -6.71 5.63 -23.84
CA PHE A 158 -7.66 4.72 -23.23
C PHE A 158 -7.07 3.33 -22.98
N MET A 159 -6.36 2.76 -23.97
CA MET A 159 -5.72 1.45 -23.86
C MET A 159 -4.63 1.43 -22.78
N ILE A 160 -3.80 2.48 -22.73
CA ILE A 160 -2.76 2.63 -21.71
C ILE A 160 -3.41 2.73 -20.33
N GLN A 161 -4.41 3.60 -20.15
CA GLN A 161 -5.10 3.74 -18.86
C GLN A 161 -5.79 2.45 -18.41
N PHE A 162 -6.40 1.71 -19.34
CA PHE A 162 -7.00 0.42 -19.05
C PHE A 162 -5.96 -0.59 -18.56
N PHE A 163 -4.81 -0.68 -19.24
CA PHE A 163 -3.69 -1.54 -18.84
C PHE A 163 -3.15 -1.16 -17.45
N VAL A 164 -3.00 0.15 -17.18
CA VAL A 164 -2.58 0.64 -15.85
C VAL A 164 -3.56 0.22 -14.76
N LYS A 165 -4.87 0.33 -15.00
CA LYS A 165 -5.87 -0.09 -14.00
C LYS A 165 -5.86 -1.59 -13.73
N ILE A 166 -5.56 -2.42 -14.74
CA ILE A 166 -5.35 -3.85 -14.53
C ILE A 166 -4.15 -4.08 -13.61
N LEU A 167 -3.01 -3.40 -13.86
CA LEU A 167 -1.84 -3.49 -12.99
C LEU A 167 -2.13 -3.01 -11.56
N VAL A 168 -2.90 -1.92 -11.40
CA VAL A 168 -3.37 -1.43 -10.09
C VAL A 168 -4.21 -2.51 -9.39
N GLY A 169 -5.19 -3.08 -10.10
CA GLY A 169 -6.06 -4.12 -9.56
C GLY A 169 -5.28 -5.36 -9.10
N LEU A 170 -4.35 -5.84 -9.93
CA LEU A 170 -3.46 -6.95 -9.58
C LEU A 170 -2.60 -6.63 -8.36
N ASN A 171 -2.03 -5.43 -8.28
CA ASN A 171 -1.24 -4.99 -7.14
C ASN A 171 -2.07 -4.97 -5.85
N ILE A 172 -3.30 -4.42 -5.89
CA ILE A 172 -4.22 -4.44 -4.75
C ILE A 172 -4.51 -5.88 -4.33
N ILE A 173 -4.82 -6.79 -5.26
CA ILE A 173 -5.12 -8.20 -4.96
C ILE A 173 -3.90 -8.89 -4.31
N ILE A 174 -2.70 -8.71 -4.87
CA ILE A 174 -1.46 -9.29 -4.34
C ILE A 174 -1.21 -8.79 -2.92
N GLN A 175 -1.33 -7.49 -2.68
CA GLN A 175 -1.12 -6.90 -1.36
C GLN A 175 -2.20 -7.32 -0.36
N MET A 176 -3.46 -7.39 -0.78
CA MET A 176 -4.59 -7.86 0.02
C MET A 176 -4.37 -9.30 0.49
N PHE A 177 -3.94 -10.19 -0.42
CA PHE A 177 -3.63 -11.58 -0.11
C PHE A 177 -2.40 -11.68 0.80
N PHE A 178 -1.35 -10.93 0.50
CA PHE A 178 -0.13 -10.88 1.31
C PHE A 178 -0.43 -10.48 2.76
N VAL A 179 -1.14 -9.36 2.97
CA VAL A 179 -1.48 -8.87 4.31
C VAL A 179 -2.36 -9.88 5.05
N LYS A 180 -3.32 -10.49 4.36
CA LYS A 180 -4.20 -11.51 4.96
C LYS A 180 -3.41 -12.75 5.39
N CYS A 181 -2.71 -13.40 4.47
CA CYS A 181 -2.05 -14.68 4.73
C CYS A 181 -0.83 -14.55 5.64
N TYR A 182 -0.07 -13.46 5.50
CA TYR A 182 1.12 -13.24 6.32
C TYR A 182 0.75 -12.73 7.73
N PHE A 183 -0.13 -11.74 7.83
CA PHE A 183 -0.44 -11.12 9.13
C PHE A 183 -1.75 -11.60 9.76
N LEU A 184 -2.91 -11.44 9.09
CA LEU A 184 -4.20 -11.73 9.73
C LEU A 184 -4.38 -13.21 10.07
N ASP A 185 -3.97 -14.12 9.17
CA ASP A 185 -4.03 -15.56 9.44
C ASP A 185 -3.09 -15.96 10.58
N SER A 186 -1.96 -15.27 10.73
CA SER A 186 -1.06 -15.45 11.88
C SER A 186 -1.66 -14.92 13.19
N LEU A 187 -2.41 -13.80 13.14
CA LEU A 187 -3.14 -13.29 14.29
C LEU A 187 -4.29 -14.23 14.73
N ARG A 188 -4.93 -14.91 13.78
CA ARG A 188 -6.06 -15.83 14.03
C ARG A 188 -5.62 -17.22 14.49
N LYS A 189 -4.55 -17.79 13.93
CA LYS A 189 -4.07 -19.15 14.27
C LYS A 189 -3.13 -19.11 15.48
N SER A 190 -3.68 -18.93 16.67
CA SER A 190 -2.93 -19.04 17.93
C SER A 190 -2.50 -20.49 18.25
N GLU A 191 -3.13 -21.50 17.63
CA GLU A 191 -3.02 -22.88 18.10
C GLU A 191 -2.10 -23.80 17.27
N VAL A 192 -1.98 -23.59 15.95
CA VAL A 192 -1.41 -24.60 15.02
C VAL A 192 -0.02 -24.26 14.47
N THR A 193 0.45 -23.01 14.55
CA THR A 193 1.77 -22.61 14.04
C THR A 193 2.69 -22.08 15.14
N PRO A 194 3.97 -22.53 15.23
CA PRO A 194 4.91 -22.08 16.26
C PRO A 194 5.44 -20.66 16.03
N VAL A 195 5.04 -20.01 14.92
CA VAL A 195 5.54 -18.70 14.53
C VAL A 195 4.60 -17.61 15.05
N PHE A 196 5.00 -16.96 16.15
CA PHE A 196 4.36 -15.76 16.65
C PHE A 196 5.01 -14.53 16.00
N ILE A 197 4.28 -13.86 15.12
CA ILE A 197 4.76 -12.64 14.46
C ILE A 197 4.73 -11.44 15.42
N PHE A 198 3.75 -11.39 16.32
CA PHE A 198 3.53 -10.29 17.28
C PHE A 198 3.50 -10.78 18.74
N PRO A 199 4.63 -11.26 19.31
CA PRO A 199 4.65 -11.60 20.72
C PRO A 199 4.50 -10.34 21.59
N LYS A 200 3.58 -10.38 22.56
CA LYS A 200 3.34 -9.28 23.52
C LYS A 200 4.24 -9.38 24.75
N THR A 201 4.51 -10.61 25.17
CA THR A 201 5.35 -10.95 26.32
C THR A 201 6.28 -12.10 25.95
N ILE A 202 7.55 -11.94 26.26
CA ILE A 202 8.60 -12.93 25.98
C ILE A 202 9.45 -13.19 27.22
N ARG A 203 10.08 -14.36 27.26
CA ARG A 203 11.21 -14.65 28.13
C ARG A 203 12.50 -14.51 27.32
N CYS A 204 13.39 -13.65 27.80
CA CYS A 204 14.73 -13.44 27.27
C CYS A 204 15.72 -14.16 28.18
N GLN A 205 16.53 -15.06 27.61
CA GLN A 205 17.58 -15.77 28.33
C GLN A 205 18.93 -15.37 27.75
N PHE A 206 19.83 -14.84 28.57
CA PHE A 206 21.16 -14.47 28.10
C PHE A 206 22.23 -14.66 29.19
N PRO A 207 23.44 -15.12 28.81
CA PRO A 207 24.57 -15.20 29.72
C PRO A 207 25.22 -13.82 29.89
N LEU A 208 25.37 -13.38 31.14
CA LEU A 208 26.19 -12.22 31.50
C LEU A 208 27.53 -12.71 32.01
N ARG A 209 28.61 -12.30 31.34
CA ARG A 209 29.98 -12.58 31.76
C ARG A 209 30.52 -11.40 32.54
N GLN A 210 30.83 -11.60 33.82
CA GLN A 210 31.48 -10.60 34.65
C GLN A 210 32.80 -11.17 35.19
N MET A 211 33.91 -10.71 34.60
CA MET A 211 35.26 -11.19 34.86
C MET A 211 35.40 -12.73 34.70
N GLN A 212 35.33 -13.48 35.81
CA GLN A 212 35.49 -14.93 35.87
C GLN A 212 34.18 -15.70 36.10
N ASN A 213 33.05 -15.01 36.35
CA ASN A 213 31.77 -15.67 36.59
C ASN A 213 30.81 -15.45 35.42
N VAL A 214 30.25 -16.54 34.91
CA VAL A 214 29.17 -16.51 33.91
C VAL A 214 27.88 -16.82 34.64
N ARG A 215 26.95 -15.88 34.65
CA ARG A 215 25.61 -16.08 35.23
C ARG A 215 24.57 -15.92 34.13
N ASP A 216 23.66 -16.89 34.07
CA ASP A 216 22.54 -16.87 33.13
C ASP A 216 21.38 -16.11 33.76
N TYR A 217 20.88 -15.10 33.06
CA TYR A 217 19.70 -14.34 33.46
C TYR A 217 18.53 -14.70 32.58
N THR A 218 17.38 -14.96 33.20
CA THR A 218 16.08 -15.14 32.53
C THR A 218 15.17 -14.00 32.95
N LEU A 219 14.82 -13.13 32.00
CA LEU A 219 13.99 -11.96 32.26
C LEU A 219 12.70 -12.03 31.48
N GLN A 220 11.62 -11.53 32.08
CA GLN A 220 10.35 -11.32 31.39
C GLN A 220 10.33 -9.94 30.76
N CYS A 221 10.09 -9.86 29.45
CA CYS A 221 10.02 -8.60 28.72
C CYS A 221 8.67 -8.42 28.03
N SER A 222 8.18 -7.19 28.00
CA SER A 222 7.02 -6.77 27.22
C SER A 222 7.45 -6.00 25.98
N MET A 223 6.70 -6.18 24.88
CA MET A 223 6.90 -5.48 23.61
C MET A 223 5.64 -4.65 23.27
N PRO A 224 5.50 -3.42 23.83
CA PRO A 224 4.33 -2.58 23.60
C PRO A 224 4.11 -2.24 22.12
N ILE A 225 5.18 -2.13 21.35
CA ILE A 225 5.11 -1.78 19.91
C ILE A 225 4.33 -2.81 19.09
N ASN A 226 4.36 -4.09 19.48
CA ASN A 226 3.66 -5.14 18.75
C ASN A 226 2.14 -5.02 18.87
N TYR A 227 1.63 -4.43 19.96
CA TYR A 227 0.21 -4.11 20.08
C TYR A 227 -0.21 -3.07 19.04
N LEU A 228 0.61 -2.03 18.87
CA LEU A 228 0.36 -1.00 17.86
C LEU A 228 0.37 -1.57 16.44
N TYR A 229 1.31 -2.45 16.12
CA TYR A 229 1.37 -3.10 14.81
C TYR A 229 0.16 -3.99 14.53
N GLU A 230 -0.30 -4.77 15.53
CA GLU A 230 -1.52 -5.60 15.41
C GLU A 230 -2.74 -4.74 15.03
N GLN A 231 -2.95 -3.62 15.73
CA GLN A 231 -4.06 -2.70 15.45
C GLN A 231 -3.90 -2.02 14.07
N PHE A 232 -2.69 -1.57 13.76
CA PHE A 232 -2.40 -0.92 12.48
C PHE A 232 -2.70 -1.84 11.29
N ILE A 233 -2.26 -3.09 11.34
CA ILE A 233 -2.45 -4.04 10.24
C ILE A 233 -3.94 -4.36 10.04
N TYR A 234 -4.70 -4.45 11.12
CA TYR A 234 -6.14 -4.64 11.04
C TYR A 234 -6.83 -3.46 10.33
N ILE A 235 -6.54 -2.22 10.74
CA ILE A 235 -7.06 -1.00 10.09
C ILE A 235 -6.62 -0.93 8.62
N PHE A 236 -5.35 -1.23 8.36
CA PHE A 236 -4.77 -1.19 7.03
C PHE A 236 -5.45 -2.19 6.07
N TRP A 237 -5.81 -3.38 6.55
CA TRP A 237 -6.54 -4.37 5.77
C TRP A 237 -7.91 -3.83 5.28
N PHE A 238 -8.69 -3.20 6.16
CA PHE A 238 -9.96 -2.57 5.75
C PHE A 238 -9.76 -1.38 4.82
N TRP A 239 -8.67 -0.64 5.00
CA TRP A 239 -8.32 0.45 4.11
C TRP A 239 -8.02 -0.06 2.69
N ILE A 240 -7.23 -1.14 2.54
CA ILE A 240 -6.97 -1.76 1.22
C ILE A 240 -8.28 -2.23 0.59
N LEU A 241 -9.16 -2.85 1.38
CA LEU A 241 -10.48 -3.28 0.91
C LEU A 241 -11.31 -2.09 0.38
N GLY A 242 -11.36 -0.98 1.12
CA GLY A 242 -12.05 0.23 0.71
C GLY A 242 -11.48 0.85 -0.57
N VAL A 243 -10.15 0.94 -0.69
CA VAL A 243 -9.48 1.38 -1.91
C VAL A 243 -9.79 0.45 -3.08
N GLY A 244 -9.77 -0.86 -2.86
CA GLY A 244 -10.13 -1.86 -3.86
C GLY A 244 -11.55 -1.71 -4.39
N ILE A 245 -12.53 -1.42 -3.52
CA ILE A 245 -13.92 -1.16 -3.93
C ILE A 245 -14.01 0.09 -4.81
N VAL A 246 -13.40 1.20 -4.38
CA VAL A 246 -13.41 2.46 -5.15
C VAL A 246 -12.73 2.29 -6.51
N THR A 247 -11.57 1.63 -6.55
CA THR A 247 -10.88 1.32 -7.81
C THR A 247 -11.71 0.40 -8.70
N GLY A 248 -12.43 -0.57 -8.13
CA GLY A 248 -13.35 -1.44 -8.85
C GLY A 248 -14.50 -0.68 -9.51
N LEU A 249 -15.14 0.25 -8.78
CA LEU A 249 -16.22 1.09 -9.33
C LEU A 249 -15.73 1.93 -10.51
N VAL A 250 -14.58 2.58 -10.34
CA VAL A 250 -13.94 3.38 -11.40
C VAL A 250 -13.57 2.54 -12.63
N PHE A 251 -13.11 1.30 -12.42
CA PHE A 251 -12.83 0.39 -13.52
C PHE A 251 -14.11 -0.01 -14.28
N ILE A 252 -15.22 -0.21 -13.56
CA ILE A 252 -16.53 -0.49 -14.15
C ILE A 252 -17.03 0.71 -14.98
N ASP A 253 -16.86 1.94 -14.48
CA ASP A 253 -17.25 3.15 -15.21
C ASP A 253 -16.48 3.29 -16.54
N GLN A 254 -15.18 2.96 -16.55
CA GLN A 254 -14.39 2.94 -17.78
C GLN A 254 -14.85 1.83 -18.74
N LEU A 255 -15.15 0.64 -18.23
CA LEU A 255 -15.71 -0.45 -19.05
C LEU A 255 -17.05 -0.08 -19.68
N ALA A 256 -17.95 0.54 -18.91
CA ALA A 256 -19.23 1.02 -19.40
C ALA A 256 -19.04 2.04 -20.53
N SER A 257 -18.10 2.98 -20.36
CA SER A 257 -17.76 4.00 -21.35
C SER A 257 -17.21 3.42 -22.66
N LEU A 258 -16.55 2.24 -22.62
CA LEU A 258 -16.11 1.52 -23.83
C LEU A 258 -17.28 0.85 -24.57
N VAL A 259 -18.28 0.36 -23.84
CA VAL A 259 -19.41 -0.41 -24.39
C VAL A 259 -20.50 0.50 -24.97
N ILE A 260 -20.72 1.69 -24.40
CA ILE A 260 -21.75 2.65 -24.85
C ILE A 260 -21.63 3.00 -26.36
N PRO A 261 -20.45 3.37 -26.91
CA PRO A 261 -20.30 3.66 -28.33
C PRO A 261 -20.61 2.45 -29.23
N LEU A 262 -20.27 1.23 -28.78
CA LEU A 262 -20.55 0.00 -29.52
C LEU A 262 -22.06 -0.29 -29.59
N LEU A 263 -22.78 -0.08 -28.49
CA LEU A 263 -24.23 -0.25 -28.42
C LEU A 263 -24.98 0.80 -29.25
N VAL A 264 -24.55 2.07 -29.18
CA VAL A 264 -25.16 3.15 -29.97
C VAL A 264 -24.90 2.97 -31.46
N ARG A 265 -23.69 2.57 -31.87
CA ARG A 265 -23.35 2.29 -33.27
C ARG A 265 -24.16 1.13 -33.84
N HIS A 266 -24.39 0.07 -33.06
CA HIS A 266 -25.23 -1.06 -33.48
C HIS A 266 -26.71 -0.65 -33.63
N ARG A 267 -27.23 0.24 -32.78
CA ARG A 267 -28.61 0.77 -32.92
C ARG A 267 -28.77 1.66 -34.16
N SER A 268 -27.81 2.52 -34.48
CA SER A 268 -27.89 3.37 -35.67
C SER A 268 -27.84 2.58 -36.98
N CYS A 269 -27.08 1.47 -37.04
CA CYS A 269 -27.08 0.59 -38.21
C CYS A 269 -28.41 -0.17 -38.36
N GLY A 270 -29.02 -0.58 -37.24
CA GLY A 270 -30.33 -1.25 -37.23
C GLY A 270 -31.52 -0.36 -37.61
N ILE A 271 -31.41 0.97 -37.45
CA ILE A 271 -32.44 1.93 -37.88
C ILE A 271 -32.30 2.26 -39.37
N SER A 272 -31.08 2.34 -39.92
CA SER A 272 -30.84 2.57 -41.34
C SER A 272 -31.43 1.48 -42.25
N GLN A 273 -31.46 0.22 -41.79
CA GLN A 273 -32.05 -0.89 -42.55
C GLN A 273 -33.59 -1.01 -42.48
N ARG A 274 -34.27 -0.26 -41.60
CA ARG A 274 -35.75 -0.26 -41.49
C ARG A 274 -36.43 0.95 -42.12
N GLY A 275 -35.64 1.84 -42.72
CA GLY A 275 -36.12 3.00 -43.47
C GLY A 275 -35.99 2.78 -44.98
N PHE A 276 -36.69 1.79 -45.52
CA PHE A 276 -37.04 1.65 -46.94
C PHE A 276 -38.40 0.96 -47.03
#